data_AF-A0A2V6PR59-F1
#
_entry.id   AF-A0A2V6PR59-F1
#
_cell.length_a   1.000
_cell.length_b   1.000
_cell.length_c   1.000
_cell.angle_alpha   90.00
_cell.angle_beta   90.00
_cell.angle_gamma   90.00
#
_symmetry.space_group_name_H-M   'P 1'
#
loop_
_entity.id
_entity.type
_entity.pdbx_description
1 polymer ?
#
loop_
_entity_poly.entity_id
_entity_poly.type
_entity_poly.pdbx_seq_one_letter_code
_entity_poly.pdbx_strand_id
1 'polypeptide(L)'
;MPFGYYARLNKKQQAIYRQSDAVTEVRLPRPRDLDPLVAELGAALQSEVRARTQRATEELIRGLTDALEIPPVRVDVLAARPHARWGELHGLYTSDGRRPPKIQLWMRTAKQRRVVAFRTFLRTLLHEVGHHIDYTKLGLADSFHTEGFYKRESSLFHQLVPTPATERHASSVRSPEEYAALPLADRLARLERTRTELARLLRGRSEAVVAQRPASDAWAAGEVVCHLRDAEEHLARWMQMILSMDEPVLVQPSTADRWAEDRQYRRHHVGAAWDAFSRRRDETLALLRDVPPDAWRRAGRHRRRGKLRLDDLLNLMAWHDDNHLDQITRALDGRA
;
A
#
# COMPACT_ATOMS: atom_id res chain seq x y z
N MET A 1 -2.99 -5.69 15.70
CA MET A 1 -3.90 -5.06 16.69
C MET A 1 -5.24 -4.80 16.00
N PRO A 2 -6.39 -5.13 16.61
CA PRO A 2 -7.68 -5.02 15.93
C PRO A 2 -8.03 -3.56 15.56
N PHE A 3 -8.72 -3.35 14.44
CA PHE A 3 -9.13 -2.02 13.99
C PHE A 3 -10.05 -1.34 15.01
N GLY A 4 -10.07 -0.01 15.03
CA GLY A 4 -10.80 0.78 16.04
C GLY A 4 -12.32 0.57 16.07
N TYR A 5 -12.93 -0.04 15.05
CA TYR A 5 -14.34 -0.41 15.05
C TYR A 5 -14.62 -1.75 15.76
N TYR A 6 -13.60 -2.58 15.99
CA TYR A 6 -13.73 -3.89 16.61
C TYR A 6 -14.41 -3.83 17.99
N ALA A 7 -14.08 -2.82 18.80
CA ALA A 7 -14.68 -2.61 20.12
C ALA A 7 -16.19 -2.31 20.06
N ARG A 8 -16.71 -1.89 18.90
CA ARG A 8 -18.14 -1.60 18.68
C ARG A 8 -18.92 -2.81 18.16
N LEU A 9 -18.22 -3.90 17.81
CA LEU A 9 -18.83 -5.14 17.35
C LEU A 9 -19.38 -5.92 18.55
N ASN A 10 -20.53 -6.58 18.36
CA ASN A 10 -21.04 -7.52 19.36
C ASN A 10 -20.15 -8.78 19.44
N LYS A 11 -20.34 -9.62 20.48
CA LYS A 11 -19.50 -10.82 20.70
C LYS A 11 -19.45 -11.77 19.49
N LYS A 12 -20.57 -11.96 18.79
CA LYS A 12 -20.66 -12.81 17.58
C LYS A 12 -19.83 -12.21 16.45
N GLN A 13 -19.97 -10.92 16.19
CA GLN A 13 -19.20 -10.20 15.17
C GLN A 13 -17.69 -10.16 15.49
N GLN A 14 -17.31 -9.99 16.75
CA GLN A 14 -15.91 -10.07 17.16
C GLN A 14 -15.32 -11.46 16.93
N ALA A 15 -16.10 -12.54 17.13
CA ALA A 15 -15.66 -13.89 16.82
C ALA A 15 -15.41 -14.07 15.32
N ILE A 16 -16.34 -13.62 14.47
CA ILE A 16 -16.20 -13.63 13.00
C ILE A 16 -14.99 -12.80 12.56
N TYR A 17 -14.80 -11.60 13.14
CA TYR A 17 -13.63 -10.77 12.89
C TYR A 17 -12.35 -11.56 13.16
N ARG A 18 -12.23 -12.21 14.33
CA ARG A 18 -11.01 -12.97 14.68
C ARG A 18 -10.80 -14.17 13.76
N GLN A 19 -11.86 -14.84 13.33
CA GLN A 19 -11.77 -15.92 12.33
C GLN A 19 -11.24 -15.40 11.00
N SER A 20 -11.74 -14.25 10.51
CA SER A 20 -11.21 -13.60 9.31
C SER A 20 -9.75 -13.17 9.50
N ASP A 21 -9.40 -12.58 10.64
CA ASP A 21 -8.06 -12.06 10.91
C ASP A 21 -6.98 -13.16 10.99
N ALA A 22 -7.37 -14.38 11.41
CA ALA A 22 -6.48 -15.53 11.53
C ALA A 22 -6.00 -16.08 10.17
N VAL A 23 -6.75 -15.87 9.09
CA VAL A 23 -6.36 -16.34 7.76
C VAL A 23 -5.63 -15.23 7.03
N THR A 24 -4.32 -15.37 6.82
CA THR A 24 -3.48 -14.30 6.25
C THR A 24 -3.06 -14.56 4.80
N GLU A 25 -3.26 -15.78 4.30
CA GLU A 25 -2.82 -16.20 2.97
C GLU A 25 -3.94 -16.95 2.25
N VAL A 26 -4.03 -16.79 0.92
CA VAL A 26 -4.85 -17.62 0.03
C VAL A 26 -3.96 -18.11 -1.09
N ARG A 27 -3.76 -19.42 -1.18
CA ARG A 27 -2.88 -20.03 -2.18
C ARG A 27 -3.63 -20.41 -3.44
N LEU A 28 -3.10 -19.97 -4.57
CA LEU A 28 -3.47 -20.44 -5.89
C LEU A 28 -2.61 -21.67 -6.22
N PRO A 29 -3.18 -22.84 -6.56
CA PRO A 29 -2.40 -24.05 -6.85
C PRO A 29 -1.43 -23.88 -8.02
N ARG A 30 -1.85 -23.18 -9.08
CA ARG A 30 -1.08 -22.93 -10.31
C ARG A 30 -1.27 -21.48 -10.77
N PRO A 31 -0.67 -20.49 -10.08
CA PRO A 31 -0.93 -19.08 -10.38
C PRO A 31 -0.50 -18.68 -11.80
N ARG A 32 0.53 -19.33 -12.35
CA ARG A 32 1.03 -19.09 -13.72
C ARG A 32 0.00 -19.39 -14.81
N ASP A 33 -0.99 -20.26 -14.54
CA ASP A 33 -2.06 -20.54 -15.49
C ASP A 33 -2.97 -19.32 -15.70
N LEU A 34 -2.92 -18.34 -14.78
CA LEU A 34 -3.67 -17.09 -14.85
C LEU A 34 -2.87 -15.94 -15.48
N ASP A 35 -1.56 -16.10 -15.73
CA ASP A 35 -0.69 -15.05 -16.29
C ASP A 35 -1.26 -14.46 -17.61
N PRO A 36 -1.76 -15.26 -18.57
CA PRO A 36 -2.34 -14.72 -19.80
C PRO A 36 -3.59 -13.87 -19.54
N LEU A 37 -4.41 -14.25 -18.56
CA LEU A 37 -5.64 -13.54 -18.20
C LEU A 37 -5.32 -12.21 -17.50
N VAL A 38 -4.30 -12.21 -16.64
CA VAL A 38 -3.79 -11.00 -15.98
C VAL A 38 -3.19 -10.03 -17.01
N ALA A 39 -2.41 -10.54 -17.96
CA ALA A 39 -1.84 -9.74 -19.05
C ALA A 39 -2.93 -9.15 -19.96
N GLU A 40 -3.92 -9.94 -20.35
CA GLU A 40 -5.05 -9.46 -21.16
C GLU A 40 -5.89 -8.43 -20.40
N LEU A 41 -6.10 -8.58 -19.08
CA LEU A 41 -6.76 -7.56 -18.29
C LEU A 41 -5.99 -6.22 -18.33
N GLY A 42 -4.66 -6.25 -18.21
CA GLY A 42 -3.81 -5.07 -18.33
C GLY A 42 -3.96 -4.39 -19.70
N ALA A 43 -3.85 -5.16 -20.79
CA ALA A 43 -3.99 -4.66 -22.15
C ALA A 43 -5.41 -4.11 -22.42
N ALA A 44 -6.44 -4.80 -21.93
CA ALA A 44 -7.84 -4.41 -22.07
C ALA A 44 -8.18 -3.13 -21.31
N LEU A 45 -7.55 -2.91 -20.15
CA LEU A 45 -7.71 -1.69 -19.38
C LEU A 45 -7.02 -0.52 -20.08
N GLN A 46 -5.79 -0.71 -20.57
CA GLN A 46 -5.03 0.30 -21.32
C GLN A 46 -5.71 0.72 -22.62
N SER A 47 -6.44 -0.19 -23.28
CA SER A 47 -7.18 0.15 -24.50
C SER A 47 -8.41 1.03 -24.25
N GLU A 48 -8.77 1.28 -22.99
CA GLU A 48 -9.94 2.05 -22.55
C GLU A 48 -11.31 1.54 -23.07
N VAL A 49 -11.37 0.35 -23.67
CA VAL A 49 -12.59 -0.23 -24.24
C VAL A 49 -13.33 -1.02 -23.17
N ARG A 50 -14.38 -0.42 -22.59
CA ARG A 50 -15.16 -1.03 -21.49
C ARG A 50 -15.59 -2.47 -21.77
N ALA A 51 -16.06 -2.76 -22.98
CA ALA A 51 -16.50 -4.12 -23.34
C ALA A 51 -15.35 -5.14 -23.35
N ARG A 52 -14.13 -4.71 -23.69
CA ARG A 52 -12.93 -5.56 -23.62
C ARG A 52 -12.51 -5.75 -22.17
N THR A 53 -12.46 -4.68 -21.38
CA THR A 53 -12.14 -4.74 -19.95
C THR A 53 -13.14 -5.62 -19.19
N GLN A 54 -14.43 -5.53 -19.52
CA GLN A 54 -15.48 -6.42 -19.00
C GLN A 54 -15.13 -7.89 -19.22
N ARG A 55 -14.92 -8.30 -20.48
CA ARG A 55 -14.61 -9.70 -20.82
C ARG A 55 -13.34 -10.20 -20.15
N ALA A 56 -12.26 -9.41 -20.20
CA ALA A 56 -11.00 -9.77 -19.56
C ALA A 56 -11.15 -9.93 -18.03
N THR A 57 -11.98 -9.09 -17.40
CA THR A 57 -12.30 -9.21 -15.97
C THR A 57 -13.11 -10.47 -15.67
N GLU A 58 -14.12 -10.79 -16.49
CA GLU A 58 -14.92 -12.02 -16.36
C GLU A 58 -14.08 -13.29 -16.51
N GLU A 59 -13.17 -13.31 -17.49
CA GLU A 59 -12.27 -14.44 -17.71
C GLU A 59 -11.29 -14.63 -16.55
N LEU A 60 -10.67 -13.55 -16.08
CA LEU A 60 -9.78 -13.61 -14.92
C LEU A 60 -10.51 -14.08 -13.66
N ILE A 61 -11.73 -13.56 -13.39
CA ILE A 61 -12.52 -14.00 -12.24
C ILE A 61 -12.88 -15.48 -12.35
N ARG A 62 -13.30 -15.94 -13.53
CA ARG A 62 -13.61 -17.37 -13.74
C ARG A 62 -12.38 -18.23 -13.43
N GLY A 63 -11.23 -17.88 -14.00
CA GLY A 63 -9.98 -18.57 -13.72
C GLY A 63 -9.62 -18.56 -12.24
N LEU A 64 -9.84 -17.44 -11.54
CA LEU A 64 -9.61 -17.33 -10.10
C LEU A 64 -10.56 -18.20 -9.28
N THR A 65 -11.86 -18.16 -9.57
CA THR A 65 -12.85 -18.97 -8.84
C THR A 65 -12.62 -20.46 -9.04
N ASP A 66 -12.27 -20.86 -10.27
CA ASP A 66 -11.95 -22.25 -10.61
C ASP A 66 -10.67 -22.69 -9.88
N ALA A 67 -9.60 -21.88 -9.93
CA ALA A 67 -8.33 -22.19 -9.25
C ALA A 67 -8.47 -22.22 -7.72
N LEU A 68 -9.40 -21.46 -7.16
CA LEU A 68 -9.68 -21.44 -5.71
C LEU A 68 -10.70 -22.48 -5.27
N GLU A 69 -11.34 -23.18 -6.21
CA GLU A 69 -12.44 -24.12 -5.99
C GLU A 69 -13.61 -23.48 -5.22
N ILE A 70 -13.95 -22.24 -5.58
CA ILE A 70 -15.07 -21.49 -4.99
C ILE A 70 -16.18 -21.28 -6.02
N PRO A 71 -17.44 -21.09 -5.59
CA PRO A 71 -18.56 -20.82 -6.49
C PRO A 71 -18.28 -19.63 -7.44
N PRO A 72 -18.88 -19.62 -8.65
CA PRO A 72 -18.68 -18.50 -9.57
C PRO A 72 -19.32 -17.22 -9.04
N VAL A 73 -18.69 -16.08 -9.35
CA VAL A 73 -19.18 -14.74 -9.03
C VAL A 73 -19.30 -13.92 -10.32
N ARG A 74 -20.40 -13.18 -10.47
CA ARG A 74 -20.61 -12.29 -11.63
C ARG A 74 -19.80 -11.00 -11.44
N VAL A 75 -19.42 -10.35 -12.54
CA VAL A 75 -18.75 -9.04 -12.47
C VAL A 75 -19.35 -8.03 -13.44
N ASP A 76 -19.48 -6.79 -13.00
CA ASP A 76 -19.87 -5.65 -13.83
C ASP A 76 -18.74 -4.60 -13.82
N VAL A 77 -18.14 -4.31 -14.97
CA VAL A 77 -17.21 -3.21 -15.19
C VAL A 77 -17.98 -1.99 -15.71
N LEU A 78 -18.07 -0.99 -14.84
CA LEU A 78 -18.79 0.26 -15.04
C LEU A 78 -17.84 1.37 -15.50
N ALA A 79 -18.38 2.31 -16.28
CA ALA A 79 -17.58 3.36 -16.91
C ALA A 79 -17.06 4.40 -15.90
N ALA A 80 -17.92 5.02 -15.11
CA ALA A 80 -17.54 6.07 -14.16
C ALA A 80 -18.28 5.93 -12.83
N ARG A 81 -17.57 6.22 -11.74
CA ARG A 81 -18.09 6.14 -10.37
C ARG A 81 -19.21 7.17 -10.16
N PRO A 82 -20.36 6.81 -9.57
CA PRO A 82 -21.34 7.80 -9.10
C PRO A 82 -20.75 8.62 -7.95
N HIS A 83 -20.94 9.94 -7.97
CA HIS A 83 -20.53 10.81 -6.87
C HIS A 83 -21.52 10.65 -5.69
N ALA A 84 -21.07 10.04 -4.58
CA ALA A 84 -21.83 9.97 -3.34
C ALA A 84 -21.05 10.57 -2.17
N ARG A 85 -21.76 11.17 -1.20
CA ARG A 85 -21.19 11.80 0.01
C ARG A 85 -20.68 10.80 1.07
N TRP A 86 -20.89 9.49 0.89
CA TRP A 86 -20.68 8.45 1.90
C TRP A 86 -19.39 7.63 1.76
N GLY A 87 -18.40 8.13 1.01
CA GLY A 87 -17.08 7.51 0.88
C GLY A 87 -16.81 6.95 -0.51
N GLU A 88 -15.52 6.76 -0.80
CA GLU A 88 -15.06 6.28 -2.09
C GLU A 88 -15.19 4.75 -2.17
N LEU A 89 -16.30 4.25 -2.71
CA LEU A 89 -16.43 2.84 -3.06
C LEU A 89 -15.50 2.53 -4.25
N HIS A 90 -14.53 1.65 -4.04
CA HIS A 90 -13.56 1.28 -5.07
C HIS A 90 -14.04 0.07 -5.87
N GLY A 91 -14.64 -0.92 -5.20
CA GLY A 91 -15.48 -1.95 -5.78
C GLY A 91 -16.73 -2.13 -4.92
N LEU A 92 -17.64 -3.02 -5.34
CA LEU A 92 -18.78 -3.45 -4.54
C LEU A 92 -19.08 -4.92 -4.76
N TYR A 93 -18.87 -5.72 -3.74
CA TYR A 93 -19.39 -7.07 -3.64
C TYR A 93 -20.80 -7.07 -3.04
N THR A 94 -21.74 -7.75 -3.71
CA THR A 94 -23.11 -7.97 -3.22
C THR A 94 -23.43 -9.46 -3.21
N SER A 95 -23.88 -9.96 -2.07
CA SER A 95 -24.45 -11.30 -1.90
C SER A 95 -25.63 -11.19 -0.95
N ASP A 96 -26.86 -11.38 -1.45
CA ASP A 96 -28.11 -11.30 -0.68
C ASP A 96 -28.80 -12.66 -0.52
N GLY A 97 -28.14 -13.75 -0.97
CA GLY A 97 -28.67 -15.11 -0.96
C GLY A 97 -29.82 -15.38 -1.94
N ARG A 98 -30.35 -14.35 -2.61
CA ARG A 98 -31.46 -14.46 -3.58
C ARG A 98 -30.96 -14.42 -5.02
N ARG A 99 -29.87 -13.70 -5.27
CA ARG A 99 -29.24 -13.58 -6.59
C ARG A 99 -27.82 -14.14 -6.54
N PRO A 100 -27.28 -14.60 -7.70
CA PRO A 100 -25.87 -14.94 -7.80
C PRO A 100 -25.01 -13.77 -7.30
N PRO A 101 -23.96 -14.05 -6.52
CA PRO A 101 -23.09 -13.01 -5.99
C PRO A 101 -22.48 -12.21 -7.12
N LYS A 102 -22.25 -10.93 -6.88
CA LYS A 102 -21.84 -9.98 -7.91
C LYS A 102 -20.79 -9.00 -7.39
N ILE A 103 -19.77 -8.76 -8.21
CA ILE A 103 -18.73 -7.76 -8.04
C ILE A 103 -18.99 -6.61 -9.01
N GLN A 104 -18.89 -5.37 -8.56
CA GLN A 104 -18.95 -4.20 -9.43
C GLN A 104 -17.65 -3.41 -9.30
N LEU A 105 -17.08 -3.02 -10.44
CA LEU A 105 -15.82 -2.29 -10.54
C LEU A 105 -15.98 -1.07 -11.45
N TRP A 106 -15.19 -0.04 -11.21
CA TRP A 106 -15.16 1.14 -12.08
C TRP A 106 -13.81 1.25 -12.76
N MET A 107 -13.82 1.30 -14.11
CA MET A 107 -12.57 1.40 -14.87
C MET A 107 -12.05 2.84 -14.99
N ARG A 108 -12.85 3.86 -14.63
CA ARG A 108 -12.43 5.27 -14.64
C ARG A 108 -12.64 5.96 -13.28
N THR A 109 -11.73 6.89 -12.98
CA THR A 109 -11.77 7.73 -11.78
C THR A 109 -12.99 8.66 -11.77
N ALA A 110 -13.53 8.92 -10.57
CA ALA A 110 -14.76 9.71 -10.40
C ALA A 110 -14.63 11.18 -10.87
N LYS A 111 -13.48 11.80 -10.57
CA LYS A 111 -13.26 13.24 -10.76
C LYS A 111 -12.69 13.60 -12.13
N GLN A 112 -11.78 12.78 -12.66
CA GLN A 112 -11.04 13.08 -13.90
C GLN A 112 -11.44 12.21 -15.08
N ARG A 113 -12.30 11.19 -14.88
CA ARG A 113 -12.72 10.19 -15.89
C ARG A 113 -11.56 9.49 -16.63
N ARG A 114 -10.36 9.54 -16.05
CA ARG A 114 -9.18 8.80 -16.52
C ARG A 114 -9.30 7.33 -16.16
N VAL A 115 -8.80 6.45 -17.03
CA VAL A 115 -8.69 5.03 -16.73
C VAL A 115 -7.82 4.82 -15.49
N VAL A 116 -8.25 3.93 -14.58
CA VAL A 116 -7.49 3.61 -13.38
C VAL A 116 -6.24 2.81 -13.73
N ALA A 117 -5.17 2.98 -12.96
CA ALA A 117 -3.95 2.18 -13.15
C ALA A 117 -4.26 0.67 -12.99
N PHE A 118 -3.58 -0.17 -13.77
CA PHE A 118 -3.77 -1.63 -13.77
C PHE A 118 -3.66 -2.24 -12.36
N ARG A 119 -2.58 -1.93 -11.63
CA ARG A 119 -2.39 -2.44 -10.27
C ARG A 119 -3.52 -2.02 -9.33
N THR A 120 -4.02 -0.79 -9.46
CA THR A 120 -5.17 -0.28 -8.68
C THR A 120 -6.45 -1.01 -9.03
N PHE A 121 -6.73 -1.23 -10.32
CA PHE A 121 -7.90 -2.00 -10.76
C PHE A 121 -7.86 -3.43 -10.24
N LEU A 122 -6.71 -4.10 -10.40
CA LEU A 122 -6.53 -5.49 -9.97
C LEU A 122 -6.64 -5.64 -8.45
N ARG A 123 -5.98 -4.79 -7.66
CA ARG A 123 -6.12 -4.80 -6.19
C ARG A 123 -7.57 -4.59 -5.75
N THR A 124 -8.30 -3.72 -6.45
CA THR A 124 -9.72 -3.50 -6.18
C THR A 124 -10.54 -4.75 -6.50
N LEU A 125 -10.30 -5.39 -7.64
CA LEU A 125 -10.93 -6.66 -7.98
C LEU A 125 -10.66 -7.73 -6.90
N LEU A 126 -9.39 -7.90 -6.53
CA LEU A 126 -8.97 -8.91 -5.54
C LEU A 126 -9.51 -8.62 -4.13
N HIS A 127 -9.73 -7.35 -3.80
CA HIS A 127 -10.44 -6.95 -2.58
C HIS A 127 -11.87 -7.50 -2.56
N GLU A 128 -12.63 -7.32 -3.66
CA GLU A 128 -13.99 -7.84 -3.76
C GLU A 128 -14.02 -9.37 -3.85
N VAL A 129 -13.02 -10.00 -4.47
CA VAL A 129 -12.82 -11.47 -4.42
C VAL A 129 -12.53 -11.93 -3.00
N GLY A 130 -11.81 -11.14 -2.20
CA GLY A 130 -11.60 -11.40 -0.77
C GLY A 130 -12.92 -11.52 -0.01
N HIS A 131 -13.87 -10.60 -0.26
CA HIS A 131 -15.22 -10.70 0.29
C HIS A 131 -15.93 -11.98 -0.17
N HIS A 132 -15.78 -12.35 -1.44
CA HIS A 132 -16.36 -13.60 -1.94
C HIS A 132 -15.80 -14.84 -1.23
N ILE A 133 -14.47 -14.92 -1.06
CA ILE A 133 -13.76 -15.99 -0.34
C ILE A 133 -14.25 -16.10 1.11
N ASP A 134 -14.45 -14.96 1.80
CA ASP A 134 -14.94 -14.95 3.18
C ASP A 134 -16.27 -15.68 3.31
N TYR A 135 -17.21 -15.41 2.40
CA TYR A 135 -18.53 -16.04 2.44
C TYR A 135 -18.52 -17.49 1.94
N THR A 136 -17.77 -17.81 0.88
CA THR A 136 -17.89 -19.11 0.22
C THR A 136 -16.87 -20.14 0.66
N LYS A 137 -15.63 -19.73 0.88
CA LYS A 137 -14.53 -20.64 1.25
C LYS A 137 -14.33 -20.71 2.76
N LEU A 138 -14.40 -19.56 3.43
CA LEU A 138 -14.23 -19.48 4.88
C LEU A 138 -15.55 -19.66 5.65
N GLY A 139 -16.70 -19.59 4.96
CA GLY A 139 -18.02 -19.78 5.55
C GLY A 139 -18.38 -18.72 6.59
N LEU A 140 -17.80 -17.52 6.50
CA LEU A 140 -18.03 -16.45 7.45
C LEU A 140 -19.41 -15.83 7.22
N ALA A 141 -20.15 -15.57 8.31
CA ALA A 141 -21.47 -14.94 8.22
C ALA A 141 -21.40 -13.44 7.90
N ASP A 142 -20.22 -12.82 8.03
CA ASP A 142 -19.96 -11.41 7.72
C ASP A 142 -18.50 -11.27 7.27
N SER A 143 -18.19 -10.27 6.44
CA SER A 143 -16.85 -10.04 5.92
C SER A 143 -16.31 -8.70 6.40
N PHE A 144 -15.44 -8.75 7.41
CA PHE A 144 -14.81 -7.59 8.01
C PHE A 144 -13.46 -7.30 7.35
N HIS A 145 -13.17 -6.02 7.13
CA HIS A 145 -11.82 -5.55 6.76
C HIS A 145 -10.88 -5.70 7.96
N THR A 146 -10.30 -6.90 8.11
CA THR A 146 -9.31 -7.28 9.13
C THR A 146 -7.88 -7.22 8.58
N GLU A 147 -6.86 -7.34 9.43
CA GLU A 147 -5.47 -7.36 8.97
C GLU A 147 -5.24 -8.61 8.11
N GLY A 148 -5.79 -9.75 8.55
CA GLY A 148 -5.85 -10.98 7.77
C GLY A 148 -6.50 -10.80 6.39
N PHE A 149 -7.62 -10.07 6.31
CA PHE A 149 -8.29 -9.77 5.03
C PHE A 149 -7.36 -9.03 4.05
N TYR A 150 -6.69 -7.97 4.50
CA TYR A 150 -5.75 -7.23 3.65
C TYR A 150 -4.51 -8.07 3.27
N LYS A 151 -4.06 -8.95 4.17
CA LYS A 151 -2.97 -9.90 3.89
C LYS A 151 -3.38 -10.93 2.84
N ARG A 152 -4.61 -11.46 2.86
CA ARG A 152 -5.16 -12.35 1.83
C ARG A 152 -5.20 -11.68 0.45
N GLU A 153 -5.70 -10.45 0.39
CA GLU A 153 -5.72 -9.66 -0.86
C GLU A 153 -4.29 -9.48 -1.41
N SER A 154 -3.35 -9.10 -0.55
CA SER A 154 -1.94 -8.94 -0.93
C SER A 154 -1.31 -10.26 -1.39
N SER A 155 -1.60 -11.35 -0.69
CA SER A 155 -1.18 -12.72 -1.04
C SER A 155 -1.61 -13.10 -2.45
N LEU A 156 -2.88 -12.87 -2.82
CA LEU A 156 -3.38 -13.13 -4.17
C LEU A 156 -2.70 -12.23 -5.21
N PHE A 157 -2.55 -10.94 -4.90
CA PHE A 157 -1.92 -9.99 -5.80
C PHE A 157 -0.47 -10.39 -6.16
N HIS A 158 0.34 -10.77 -5.17
CA HIS A 158 1.73 -11.18 -5.39
C HIS A 158 1.88 -12.51 -6.15
N GLN A 159 0.87 -13.37 -6.10
CA GLN A 159 0.85 -14.60 -6.90
C GLN A 159 0.49 -14.32 -8.37
N LEU A 160 -0.39 -13.34 -8.63
CA LEU A 160 -0.90 -13.03 -9.98
C LEU A 160 -0.08 -12.00 -10.74
N VAL A 161 0.53 -11.07 -10.04
CA VAL A 161 1.49 -10.12 -10.60
C VAL A 161 2.83 -10.51 -10.01
N PRO A 162 3.45 -11.60 -10.51
CA PRO A 162 4.78 -11.95 -10.09
C PRO A 162 5.66 -10.76 -10.42
N THR A 163 6.27 -10.20 -9.39
CA THR A 163 7.35 -9.26 -9.55
C THR A 163 8.37 -9.90 -10.51
N PRO A 164 8.85 -9.19 -11.56
CA PRO A 164 9.86 -9.72 -12.47
C PRO A 164 10.96 -10.40 -11.67
N ALA A 165 11.59 -11.47 -12.19
CA ALA A 165 12.68 -12.14 -11.49
C ALA A 165 13.83 -11.17 -11.09
N THR A 166 13.90 -10.00 -11.74
CA THR A 166 14.74 -8.86 -11.39
C THR A 166 14.38 -8.15 -10.07
N GLU A 167 13.12 -8.23 -9.63
CA GLU A 167 12.60 -7.80 -8.32
C GLU A 167 12.50 -8.97 -7.30
N ARG A 168 12.74 -10.21 -7.74
CA ARG A 168 13.06 -11.36 -6.85
C ARG A 168 14.55 -11.45 -6.53
N HIS A 169 15.24 -10.32 -6.46
CA HIS A 169 16.29 -10.26 -5.45
C HIS A 169 15.56 -10.29 -4.11
N ALA A 170 16.01 -11.13 -3.18
CA ALA A 170 15.69 -10.90 -1.78
C ALA A 170 15.90 -9.41 -1.55
N SER A 171 14.82 -8.67 -1.32
CA SER A 171 14.94 -7.33 -0.80
C SER A 171 15.84 -7.48 0.41
N SER A 172 17.08 -7.01 0.32
CA SER A 172 18.00 -7.03 1.46
C SER A 172 17.47 -6.16 2.61
N VAL A 173 16.41 -5.39 2.35
CA VAL A 173 15.62 -4.66 3.32
C VAL A 173 14.88 -5.64 4.22
N ARG A 174 15.20 -5.55 5.51
CA ARG A 174 14.53 -6.24 6.60
C ARG A 174 13.03 -5.93 6.61
N SER A 175 12.22 -6.84 7.11
CA SER A 175 10.79 -6.61 7.33
C SER A 175 10.53 -5.58 8.44
N PRO A 176 9.33 -4.97 8.51
CA PRO A 176 8.95 -4.10 9.63
C PRO A 176 9.03 -4.78 11.00
N GLU A 177 8.76 -6.09 11.06
CA GLU A 177 8.85 -6.89 12.27
C GLU A 177 10.31 -7.13 12.68
N GLU A 178 11.19 -7.38 11.71
CA GLU A 178 12.63 -7.50 11.94
C GLU A 178 13.23 -6.18 12.44
N TYR A 179 12.75 -5.04 11.93
CA TYR A 179 13.14 -3.73 12.47
C TYR A 179 12.59 -3.49 13.87
N ALA A 180 11.35 -3.89 14.17
CA ALA A 180 10.77 -3.78 15.50
C ALA A 180 11.57 -4.55 16.57
N ALA A 181 12.23 -5.64 16.18
CA ALA A 181 13.07 -6.45 17.07
C ALA A 181 14.44 -5.82 17.39
N LEU A 182 14.86 -4.77 16.65
CA LEU A 182 16.15 -4.14 16.86
C LEU A 182 16.17 -3.22 18.08
N PRO A 183 17.32 -3.12 18.78
CA PRO A 183 17.56 -2.09 19.78
C PRO A 183 17.22 -0.69 19.26
N LEU A 184 16.72 0.17 20.16
CA LEU A 184 16.40 1.56 19.83
C LEU A 184 17.58 2.30 19.18
N ALA A 185 18.78 2.11 19.72
CA ALA A 185 20.01 2.72 19.23
C ALA A 185 20.32 2.31 17.78
N ASP A 186 20.08 1.05 17.41
CA ASP A 186 20.35 0.55 16.06
C ASP A 186 19.39 1.13 15.02
N ARG A 187 18.13 1.33 15.41
CA ARG A 187 17.13 2.00 14.58
C ARG A 187 17.46 3.47 14.37
N LEU A 188 17.90 4.18 15.42
CA LEU A 188 18.37 5.57 15.29
C LEU A 188 19.61 5.68 14.41
N ALA A 189 20.60 4.80 14.62
CA ALA A 189 21.79 4.73 13.79
C ALA A 189 21.46 4.37 12.32
N ARG A 190 20.39 3.62 12.06
CA ARG A 190 19.89 3.38 10.70
C ARG A 190 19.41 4.67 10.04
N LEU A 191 18.61 5.49 10.73
CA LEU A 191 18.15 6.79 10.21
C LEU A 191 19.33 7.73 9.91
N GLU A 192 20.37 7.72 10.74
CA GLU A 192 21.60 8.49 10.50
C GLU A 192 22.32 8.05 9.21
N ARG A 193 22.42 6.74 8.99
CA ARG A 193 23.08 6.17 7.81
C ARG A 193 22.34 6.47 6.51
N THR A 194 21.02 6.58 6.53
CA THR A 194 20.18 6.86 5.35
C THR A 194 20.68 8.09 4.60
N ARG A 195 21.00 9.16 5.33
CA ARG A 195 21.52 10.41 4.75
C ARG A 195 22.81 10.12 3.97
N THR A 196 23.79 9.49 4.60
CA THR A 196 25.09 9.20 3.97
C THR A 196 24.98 8.29 2.75
N GLU A 197 24.08 7.31 2.81
CA GLU A 197 23.81 6.39 1.70
C GLU A 197 23.12 7.08 0.53
N LEU A 198 22.09 7.87 0.80
CA LEU A 198 21.40 8.64 -0.23
C LEU A 198 22.34 9.65 -0.91
N ALA A 199 23.16 10.36 -0.13
CA ALA A 199 24.18 11.26 -0.67
C ALA A 199 25.15 10.55 -1.61
N ARG A 200 25.51 9.29 -1.33
CA ARG A 200 26.38 8.48 -2.18
C ARG A 200 25.69 8.09 -3.49
N LEU A 201 24.41 7.71 -3.43
CA LEU A 201 23.63 7.34 -4.61
C LEU A 201 23.45 8.51 -5.59
N LEU A 202 23.26 9.72 -5.05
CA LEU A 202 23.02 10.93 -5.86
C LEU A 202 24.31 11.60 -6.38
N ARG A 203 25.47 11.30 -5.78
CA ARG A 203 26.74 11.97 -6.09
C ARG A 203 27.12 11.82 -7.56
N GLY A 204 27.37 12.95 -8.23
CA GLY A 204 27.85 12.99 -9.62
C GLY A 204 26.81 12.58 -10.66
N ARG A 205 25.54 12.38 -10.27
CA ARG A 205 24.44 12.11 -11.20
C ARG A 205 23.86 13.42 -11.74
N SER A 206 23.50 13.45 -13.02
CA SER A 206 22.83 14.60 -13.61
C SER A 206 21.32 14.58 -13.30
N GLU A 207 20.67 15.75 -13.34
CA GLU A 207 19.21 15.88 -13.17
C GLU A 207 18.44 15.00 -14.17
N ALA A 208 18.93 14.85 -15.40
CA ALA A 208 18.30 13.99 -16.40
C ALA A 208 18.28 12.51 -15.97
N VAL A 209 19.37 12.01 -15.38
CA VAL A 209 19.45 10.61 -14.92
C VAL A 209 18.50 10.36 -13.75
N VAL A 210 18.49 11.26 -12.75
CA VAL A 210 17.62 11.09 -11.57
C VAL A 210 16.14 11.32 -11.89
N ALA A 211 15.82 12.04 -12.97
CA ALA A 211 14.45 12.26 -13.44
C ALA A 211 13.93 11.15 -14.38
N GLN A 212 14.78 10.22 -14.80
CA GLN A 212 14.38 9.12 -15.67
C GLN A 212 13.57 8.09 -14.87
N ARG A 213 12.34 7.84 -15.31
CA ARG A 213 11.52 6.74 -14.78
C ARG A 213 11.91 5.41 -15.43
N PRO A 214 12.04 4.33 -14.66
CA PRO A 214 12.34 3.01 -15.20
C PRO A 214 11.14 2.36 -15.90
N ALA A 215 9.92 2.74 -15.50
CA ALA A 215 8.66 2.34 -16.13
C ALA A 215 7.63 3.47 -16.04
N SER A 216 6.57 3.42 -16.83
CA SER A 216 5.54 4.48 -16.88
C SER A 216 4.79 4.63 -15.55
N ASP A 217 4.61 3.54 -14.81
CA ASP A 217 3.94 3.46 -13.51
C ASP A 217 4.90 3.45 -12.31
N ALA A 218 6.22 3.55 -12.54
CA ALA A 218 7.23 3.65 -11.50
C ALA A 218 7.70 5.10 -11.30
N TRP A 219 8.24 5.40 -10.11
CA TRP A 219 8.84 6.70 -9.82
C TRP A 219 10.30 6.76 -10.24
N ALA A 220 10.75 7.93 -10.69
CA ALA A 220 12.16 8.22 -10.88
C ALA A 220 12.85 8.43 -9.52
N ALA A 221 14.17 8.26 -9.46
CA ALA A 221 14.95 8.45 -8.23
C ALA A 221 14.68 9.83 -7.58
N GLY A 222 14.62 10.90 -8.38
CA GLY A 222 14.33 12.25 -7.89
C GLY A 222 12.94 12.40 -7.26
N GLU A 223 11.95 11.66 -7.75
CA GLU A 223 10.60 11.65 -7.17
C GLU A 223 10.58 10.91 -5.83
N VAL A 224 11.35 9.82 -5.71
CA VAL A 224 11.51 9.10 -4.44
C VAL A 224 12.20 9.99 -3.39
N VAL A 225 13.20 10.79 -3.78
CA VAL A 225 13.84 11.77 -2.86
C VAL A 225 12.84 12.83 -2.39
N CYS A 226 12.00 13.34 -3.29
CA CYS A 226 10.92 14.26 -2.92
C CYS A 226 9.93 13.61 -1.95
N HIS A 227 9.63 12.33 -2.13
CA HIS A 227 8.79 11.58 -1.22
C HIS A 227 9.42 11.43 0.16
N LEU A 228 10.70 11.06 0.25
CA LEU A 228 11.43 10.98 1.53
C LEU A 228 11.38 12.29 2.30
N ARG A 229 11.64 13.42 1.62
CA ARG A 229 11.54 14.78 2.19
C ARG A 229 10.17 15.05 2.83
N ASP A 230 9.10 14.68 2.15
CA ASP A 230 7.73 14.96 2.58
C ASP A 230 7.22 13.97 3.63
N ALA A 231 7.65 12.71 3.54
CA ALA A 231 7.39 11.68 4.53
C ALA A 231 8.05 12.04 5.87
N GLU A 232 9.31 12.49 5.86
CA GLU A 232 10.04 12.95 7.05
C GLU A 232 9.25 14.05 7.78
N GLU A 233 8.82 15.09 7.06
CA GLU A 233 8.03 16.19 7.62
C GLU A 233 6.72 15.70 8.27
N HIS A 234 6.06 14.75 7.62
CA HIS A 234 4.78 14.24 8.12
C HIS A 234 4.97 13.36 9.36
N LEU A 235 5.96 12.47 9.34
CA LEU A 235 6.24 11.56 10.46
C LEU A 235 6.79 12.32 11.66
N ALA A 236 7.69 13.29 11.45
CA ALA A 236 8.21 14.17 12.50
C ALA A 236 7.08 14.95 13.19
N ARG A 237 6.10 15.47 12.44
CA ARG A 237 4.91 16.12 13.02
C ARG A 237 4.11 15.18 13.90
N TRP A 238 3.90 13.93 13.48
CA TRP A 238 3.20 12.94 14.33
C TRP A 238 3.99 12.62 15.60
N MET A 239 5.32 12.52 15.52
CA MET A 239 6.18 12.33 16.69
C MET A 239 6.02 13.49 17.68
N GLN A 240 6.09 14.73 17.20
CA GLN A 240 5.88 15.93 18.01
C GLN A 240 4.49 15.97 18.65
N MET A 241 3.44 15.62 17.90
CA MET A 241 2.08 15.50 18.44
C MET A 241 2.01 14.46 19.55
N ILE A 242 2.59 13.26 19.36
CA ILE A 242 2.60 12.20 20.38
C ILE A 242 3.34 12.63 21.64
N LEU A 243 4.45 13.36 21.50
CA LEU A 243 5.24 13.86 22.62
C LEU A 243 4.51 14.97 23.38
N SER A 244 3.73 15.80 22.69
CA SER A 244 3.12 17.02 23.27
C SER A 244 1.67 16.84 23.72
N MET A 245 0.97 15.84 23.19
CA MET A 245 -0.46 15.63 23.39
C MET A 245 -0.75 14.23 23.91
N ASP A 246 -1.84 14.07 24.64
CA ASP A 246 -2.32 12.77 25.09
C ASP A 246 -3.21 12.14 24.01
N GLU A 247 -2.77 10.98 23.50
CA GLU A 247 -3.45 10.19 22.46
C GLU A 247 -3.99 10.99 21.26
N PRO A 248 -3.16 11.83 20.60
CA PRO A 248 -3.61 12.67 19.48
C PRO A 248 -4.12 11.83 18.31
N VAL A 249 -5.12 12.35 17.59
CA VAL A 249 -5.59 11.74 16.35
C VAL A 249 -4.59 12.00 15.24
N LEU A 250 -4.00 10.94 14.70
CA LEU A 250 -3.04 11.00 13.61
C LEU A 250 -3.76 10.81 12.28
N VAL A 251 -3.77 11.87 11.46
CA VAL A 251 -4.45 11.89 10.17
C VAL A 251 -3.42 11.92 9.06
N GLN A 252 -3.51 10.94 8.17
CA GLN A 252 -2.81 10.97 6.89
C GLN A 252 -3.72 11.61 5.85
N PRO A 253 -3.43 12.82 5.35
CA PRO A 253 -4.35 13.58 4.51
C PRO A 253 -4.50 13.01 3.09
N SER A 254 -3.50 12.29 2.59
CA SER A 254 -3.49 11.78 1.22
C SER A 254 -2.53 10.59 1.04
N THR A 255 -2.54 9.97 -0.15
CA THR A 255 -1.58 8.92 -0.53
C THR A 255 -0.27 9.51 -1.04
N ALA A 256 0.78 8.70 -1.07
CA ALA A 256 2.09 9.09 -1.56
C ALA A 256 2.06 9.48 -3.05
N ASP A 257 1.37 8.70 -3.90
CA ASP A 257 1.15 9.04 -5.32
C ASP A 257 0.45 10.38 -5.50
N ARG A 258 -0.55 10.65 -4.67
CA ARG A 258 -1.28 11.90 -4.75
C ARG A 258 -0.43 13.09 -4.28
N TRP A 259 0.45 12.92 -3.29
CA TRP A 259 1.44 13.95 -2.98
C TRP A 259 2.39 14.20 -4.14
N ALA A 260 2.85 13.14 -4.82
CA ALA A 260 3.73 13.29 -5.98
C ALA A 260 3.08 14.08 -7.11
N GLU A 261 1.80 13.83 -7.39
CA GLU A 261 1.00 14.59 -8.36
C GLU A 261 0.75 16.03 -7.90
N ASP A 262 0.15 16.21 -6.72
CA ASP A 262 -0.31 17.52 -6.21
C ASP A 262 0.88 18.49 -6.00
N ARG A 263 2.04 17.96 -5.58
CA ARG A 263 3.27 18.72 -5.34
C ARG A 263 4.23 18.67 -6.53
N GLN A 264 3.83 18.08 -7.65
CA GLN A 264 4.56 18.08 -8.91
C GLN A 264 6.02 17.58 -8.79
N TYR A 265 6.26 16.45 -8.11
CA TYR A 265 7.62 15.96 -7.82
C TYR A 265 8.54 15.92 -9.05
N ARG A 266 8.00 15.57 -10.23
CA ARG A 266 8.71 15.54 -11.52
C ARG A 266 9.37 16.87 -11.94
N ARG A 267 8.97 18.00 -11.32
CA ARG A 267 9.50 19.33 -11.62
C ARG A 267 10.50 19.83 -10.58
N HIS A 268 10.72 19.07 -9.51
CA HIS A 268 11.65 19.46 -8.46
C HIS A 268 13.09 19.06 -8.82
N HIS A 269 14.03 19.96 -8.52
CA HIS A 269 15.46 19.67 -8.57
C HIS A 269 15.83 18.72 -7.44
N VAL A 270 16.54 17.61 -7.72
CA VAL A 270 16.79 16.59 -6.70
C VAL A 270 17.63 17.14 -5.55
N GLY A 271 18.62 17.99 -5.85
CA GLY A 271 19.48 18.62 -4.84
C GLY A 271 18.69 19.41 -3.79
N ALA A 272 17.69 20.18 -4.22
CA ALA A 272 16.86 20.96 -3.29
C ALA A 272 15.98 20.07 -2.41
N ALA A 273 15.46 18.96 -2.96
CA ALA A 273 14.70 17.99 -2.19
C ALA A 273 15.57 17.26 -1.16
N TRP A 274 16.78 16.88 -1.57
CA TRP A 274 17.82 16.28 -0.73
C TRP A 274 18.23 17.20 0.43
N ASP A 275 18.50 18.47 0.17
CA ASP A 275 18.90 19.43 1.21
C ASP A 275 17.80 19.62 2.25
N ALA A 276 16.55 19.70 1.80
CA ALA A 276 15.39 19.82 2.69
C ALA A 276 15.17 18.54 3.52
N PHE A 277 15.31 17.36 2.92
CA PHE A 277 15.27 16.10 3.64
C PHE A 277 16.37 16.02 4.70
N SER A 278 17.61 16.36 4.32
CA SER A 278 18.78 16.28 5.21
C SER A 278 18.62 17.16 6.44
N ARG A 279 18.15 18.41 6.28
CA ARG A 279 17.86 19.29 7.42
C ARG A 279 16.80 18.72 8.35
N ARG A 280 15.69 18.21 7.79
CA ARG A 280 14.59 17.61 8.58
C ARG A 280 15.01 16.34 9.31
N ARG A 281 15.89 15.55 8.69
CA ARG A 281 16.47 14.36 9.31
C ARG A 281 17.35 14.73 10.50
N ASP A 282 18.17 15.78 10.37
CA ASP A 282 18.99 16.27 11.49
C ASP A 282 18.10 16.77 12.65
N GLU A 283 17.03 17.52 12.36
CA GLU A 283 16.04 17.97 13.36
C GLU A 283 15.32 16.81 14.04
N THR A 284 14.94 15.79 13.26
CA THR A 284 14.22 14.62 13.76
C THR A 284 15.12 13.73 14.62
N LEU A 285 16.38 13.53 14.22
CA LEU A 285 17.36 12.81 15.04
C LEU A 285 17.68 13.55 16.34
N ALA A 286 17.79 14.88 16.30
CA ALA A 286 17.95 15.69 17.50
C ALA A 286 16.76 15.49 18.46
N LEU A 287 15.53 15.60 17.94
CA LEU A 287 14.31 15.35 18.72
C LEU A 287 14.32 13.95 19.36
N LEU A 288 14.62 12.90 18.58
CA LEU A 288 14.52 11.52 19.03
C LEU A 288 15.58 11.12 20.06
N ARG A 289 16.78 11.72 20.01
CA ARG A 289 17.84 11.48 20.99
C ARG A 289 17.48 12.00 22.39
N ASP A 290 16.67 13.05 22.45
CA ASP A 290 16.26 13.68 23.71
C ASP A 290 14.97 13.07 24.29
N VAL A 291 14.37 12.06 23.64
CA VAL A 291 13.15 11.40 24.11
C VAL A 291 13.45 10.55 25.35
N PRO A 292 12.81 10.83 26.51
CA PRO A 292 12.98 10.02 27.71
C PRO A 292 12.51 8.56 27.49
N PRO A 293 13.13 7.55 28.13
CA PRO A 293 12.79 6.14 27.92
C PRO A 293 11.29 5.83 28.05
N ASP A 294 10.59 6.44 29.01
CA ASP A 294 9.15 6.23 29.20
C ASP A 294 8.28 6.84 28.10
N ALA A 295 8.75 7.92 27.47
CA ALA A 295 8.01 8.64 26.44
C ALA A 295 7.90 7.85 25.13
N TRP A 296 8.79 6.87 24.87
CA TRP A 296 8.69 5.96 23.74
C TRP A 296 7.39 5.13 23.72
N ARG A 297 6.77 4.93 24.88
CA ARG A 297 5.47 4.24 25.02
C ARG A 297 4.27 5.14 24.72
N ARG A 298 4.45 6.47 24.65
CA ARG A 298 3.39 7.41 24.25
C ARG A 298 2.92 7.06 22.84
N ALA A 299 1.64 7.33 22.59
CA ALA A 299 1.01 6.92 21.35
C ALA A 299 -0.06 7.90 20.90
N GLY A 300 -0.32 7.92 19.60
CA GLY A 300 -1.48 8.55 18.99
C GLY A 300 -2.45 7.51 18.44
N ARG A 301 -3.62 7.97 17.99
CA ARG A 301 -4.65 7.15 17.34
C ARG A 301 -4.66 7.44 15.84
N HIS A 302 -4.08 6.55 15.05
CA HIS A 302 -4.14 6.62 13.60
C HIS A 302 -5.43 5.97 13.08
N ARG A 303 -6.15 6.66 12.20
CA ARG A 303 -7.47 6.22 11.71
C ARG A 303 -7.49 4.79 11.14
N ARG A 304 -6.42 4.40 10.43
CA ARG A 304 -6.28 3.06 9.85
C ARG A 304 -5.45 2.10 10.70
N ARG A 305 -4.40 2.58 11.39
CA ARG A 305 -3.42 1.71 12.08
C ARG A 305 -3.74 1.51 13.56
N GLY A 306 -4.79 2.15 14.06
CA GLY A 306 -5.15 2.09 15.47
C GLY A 306 -4.14 2.86 16.32
N LYS A 307 -3.78 2.28 17.48
CA LYS A 307 -2.80 2.87 18.39
C LYS A 307 -1.41 2.78 17.77
N LEU A 308 -0.74 3.92 17.62
CA LEU A 308 0.59 4.02 17.02
C LEU A 308 1.52 4.71 18.01
N ARG A 309 2.49 3.96 18.55
CA ARG A 309 3.47 4.46 19.52
C ARG A 309 4.58 5.24 18.82
N LEU A 310 5.29 6.05 19.60
CA LEU A 310 6.50 6.71 19.12
C LEU A 310 7.55 5.69 18.63
N ASP A 311 7.68 4.57 19.35
CA ASP A 311 8.55 3.45 18.96
C ASP A 311 8.16 2.83 17.59
N ASP A 312 6.85 2.67 17.36
CA ASP A 312 6.32 2.15 16.08
C ASP A 312 6.63 3.11 14.91
N LEU A 313 6.64 4.43 15.18
CA LEU A 313 6.99 5.44 14.17
C LEU A 313 8.46 5.40 13.80
N LEU A 314 9.35 5.24 14.79
CA LEU A 314 10.78 5.08 14.50
C LEU A 314 11.04 3.81 13.69
N ASN A 315 10.41 2.69 14.06
CA ASN A 315 10.46 1.45 13.29
C ASN A 315 10.02 1.70 11.84
N LEU A 316 8.84 2.31 11.67
CA LEU A 316 8.29 2.63 10.36
C LEU A 316 9.26 3.48 9.51
N MET A 317 9.90 4.48 10.11
CA MET A 317 10.87 5.33 9.41
C MET A 317 12.11 4.54 8.96
N ALA A 318 12.68 3.71 9.82
CA ALA A 318 13.86 2.93 9.48
C ALA A 318 13.61 1.95 8.33
N TRP A 319 12.48 1.25 8.38
CA TRP A 319 12.05 0.37 7.29
C TRP A 319 11.73 1.14 5.99
N HIS A 320 11.04 2.28 6.11
CA HIS A 320 10.64 3.13 4.98
C HIS A 320 11.86 3.66 4.23
N ASP A 321 12.89 4.10 4.96
CA ASP A 321 14.16 4.55 4.40
C ASP A 321 14.83 3.48 3.54
N ASP A 322 14.97 2.26 4.05
CA ASP A 322 15.59 1.16 3.29
C ASP A 322 14.81 0.81 2.04
N ASN A 323 13.48 0.71 2.17
CA ASN A 323 12.62 0.41 1.02
C ASN A 323 12.80 1.46 -0.10
N HIS A 324 12.97 2.73 0.27
CA HIS A 324 13.18 3.79 -0.71
C HIS A 324 14.62 3.93 -1.19
N LEU A 325 15.62 3.57 -0.40
CA LEU A 325 17.00 3.48 -0.88
C LEU A 325 17.17 2.35 -1.90
N ASP A 326 16.52 1.20 -1.68
CA ASP A 326 16.43 0.14 -2.67
C ASP A 326 15.71 0.63 -3.93
N GLN A 327 14.55 1.29 -3.79
CA GLN A 327 13.81 1.85 -4.92
C GLN A 327 14.63 2.86 -5.73
N ILE A 328 15.39 3.75 -5.06
CA ILE A 328 16.28 4.70 -5.73
C ILE A 328 17.38 3.96 -6.49
N THR A 329 17.98 2.96 -5.88
CA THR A 329 19.02 2.15 -6.52
C THR A 329 18.49 1.47 -7.78
N ARG A 330 17.32 0.82 -7.70
CA ARG A 330 16.66 0.19 -8.84
C ARG A 330 16.33 1.21 -9.94
N ALA A 331 15.75 2.35 -9.58
CA ALA A 331 15.41 3.40 -10.55
C ALA A 331 16.65 3.94 -11.28
N LEU A 332 17.77 4.14 -10.57
CA LEU A 332 19.04 4.57 -11.18
C LEU A 332 19.64 3.52 -12.12
N ASP A 333 19.36 2.23 -11.88
CA ASP A 333 19.74 1.14 -12.77
C ASP A 333 18.73 0.91 -13.91
N GLY A 334 17.69 1.75 -14.02
CA GLY A 334 16.63 1.60 -15.03
C GLY A 334 15.67 0.43 -14.75
N ARG A 335 15.61 -0.05 -13.51
CA ARG A 335 14.76 -1.17 -13.07
C ARG A 335 13.57 -0.64 -12.28
N ALA A 336 12.36 -1.09 -12.64
CA ALA A 336 11.11 -0.74 -11.96
C ALA A 336 11.04 -1.36 -10.56
#